data_AF-A0A6M0RNH0-F1
#
_entry.id   AF-A0A6M0RNH0-F1
#
_cell.length_a   1.000
_cell.length_b   1.000
_cell.length_c   1.000
_cell.angle_alpha   90.00
_cell.angle_beta   90.00
_cell.angle_gamma   90.00
#
_symmetry.space_group_name_H-M   'P 1'
#
loop_
_entity.id
_entity.type
_entity.pdbx_description
1 polymer ?
#
loop_
_entity_poly.entity_id
_entity_poly.type
_entity_poly.pdbx_seq_one_letter_code
_entity_poly.pdbx_strand_id
1 'polypeptide(L)'
;MKVRKDVDFPGLGAKIKKAREKLQDEALGRLSVNKIATDAGMTSANWYKIESEETKVLPLETLRQIEKVLGANFGVSFEDSGTGG
;
A
#
# COMPACT_ATOMS: atom_id res chain seq x y z
N MET A 1 -20.13 11.36 -8.46
CA MET A 1 -19.72 9.94 -8.41
C MET A 1 -18.26 9.87 -7.99
N LYS A 2 -17.89 9.12 -6.94
CA LYS A 2 -16.48 8.83 -6.64
C LYS A 2 -16.10 7.58 -7.45
N VAL A 3 -15.29 7.74 -8.50
CA VAL A 3 -14.70 6.61 -9.20
C VAL A 3 -13.68 5.97 -8.26
N ARG A 4 -13.99 4.78 -7.73
CA ARG A 4 -12.98 3.96 -7.05
C ARG A 4 -12.06 3.43 -8.13
N LYS A 5 -10.83 3.94 -8.16
CA LYS A 5 -9.76 3.42 -9.02
C LYS A 5 -9.06 2.33 -8.23
N ASP A 6 -9.40 1.09 -8.56
CA ASP A 6 -8.80 -0.13 -8.04
C ASP A 6 -7.58 -0.49 -8.91
N VAL A 7 -6.47 -0.88 -8.27
CA VAL A 7 -5.25 -1.34 -8.96
C VAL A 7 -5.19 -2.86 -8.86
N ASP A 8 -4.92 -3.58 -9.95
CA ASP A 8 -4.45 -4.97 -9.93
C ASP A 8 -2.92 -4.98 -9.81
N PHE A 9 -2.35 -5.68 -8.83
CA PHE A 9 -0.92 -5.54 -8.52
C PHE A 9 -0.21 -6.83 -8.08
N PRO A 10 -0.06 -7.82 -8.97
CA PRO A 10 0.78 -8.99 -8.64
C PRO A 10 2.19 -8.56 -8.20
N GLY A 11 2.62 -9.03 -7.03
CA GLY A 11 3.91 -8.77 -6.40
C GLY A 11 4.02 -7.47 -5.60
N LEU A 12 2.98 -6.62 -5.53
CA LEU A 12 3.04 -5.40 -4.70
C LEU A 12 2.92 -5.71 -3.21
N GLY A 13 2.20 -6.76 -2.82
CA GLY A 13 2.17 -7.22 -1.42
C GLY A 13 3.57 -7.47 -0.86
N ALA A 14 4.42 -8.17 -1.64
CA ALA A 14 5.82 -8.39 -1.28
C ALA A 14 6.66 -7.11 -1.22
N LYS A 15 6.40 -6.12 -2.10
CA LYS A 15 7.08 -4.81 -2.07
C LYS A 15 6.69 -4.00 -0.83
N ILE A 16 5.41 -3.98 -0.49
CA ILE A 16 4.87 -3.33 0.73
C ILE A 16 5.51 -3.97 1.96
N LYS A 17 5.58 -5.31 2.00
CA LYS A 17 6.22 -6.05 3.09
C LYS A 17 7.69 -5.64 3.30
N LYS A 18 8.47 -5.59 2.22
CA LYS A 18 9.88 -5.17 2.28
C LYS A 18 10.03 -3.73 2.77
N ALA A 19 9.18 -2.82 2.31
CA ALA A 19 9.20 -1.43 2.74
C ALA A 19 8.82 -1.28 4.22
N ARG A 20 7.83 -2.04 4.71
CA ARG A 20 7.49 -2.13 6.14
C ARG A 20 8.68 -2.63 6.96
N GLU A 21 9.31 -3.73 6.55
CA GLU A 21 10.43 -4.33 7.28
C GLU A 21 11.61 -3.36 7.37
N LYS A 22 11.91 -2.65 6.28
CA LYS A 22 12.90 -1.59 6.28
C LYS A 22 12.56 -0.48 7.28
N LEU A 23 11.33 0.03 7.25
CA LEU A 23 10.88 1.06 8.20
C LEU A 23 10.99 0.58 9.66
N GLN A 24 10.65 -0.69 9.93
CA GLN A 24 10.79 -1.25 11.27
C GLN A 24 12.25 -1.40 11.69
N ASP A 25 13.13 -1.80 10.78
CA ASP A 25 14.57 -1.86 11.01
C ASP A 25 15.15 -0.47 11.34
N GLU A 26 14.77 0.56 10.56
CA GLU A 26 15.12 1.96 10.80
C GLU A 26 14.58 2.46 12.16
N ALA A 27 13.42 1.95 12.59
CA ALA A 27 12.84 2.23 13.91
C ALA A 27 13.37 1.32 15.04
N LEU A 28 14.40 0.51 14.80
CA LEU A 28 14.97 -0.47 15.74
C LEU A 28 13.91 -1.41 16.33
N GLY A 29 12.96 -1.85 15.50
CA GLY A 29 11.88 -2.77 15.86
C GLY A 29 10.79 -2.17 16.76
N ARG A 30 10.87 -0.89 17.13
CA ARG A 30 9.90 -0.24 18.04
C ARG A 30 8.55 0.04 17.39
N LEU A 31 8.51 0.07 16.06
CA LEU A 31 7.28 0.31 15.31
C LEU A 31 6.58 -1.02 15.04
N SER A 32 5.34 -1.17 15.52
CA SER A 32 4.55 -2.37 15.31
C SER A 32 3.76 -2.31 14.00
N VAL A 33 3.45 -3.46 13.41
CA VAL A 33 2.59 -3.55 12.20
C VAL A 33 1.22 -2.92 12.47
N ASN A 34 0.70 -3.06 13.69
CA ASN A 34 -0.57 -2.45 14.08
C ASN A 34 -0.50 -0.91 14.01
N LYS A 35 0.58 -0.30 14.48
CA LYS A 35 0.78 1.15 14.39
C LYS A 35 0.85 1.60 12.93
N ILE A 36 1.68 0.94 12.13
CA ILE A 36 1.85 1.22 10.69
C ILE A 36 0.51 1.13 9.95
N ALA A 37 -0.25 0.06 10.17
CA ALA A 37 -1.55 -0.13 9.55
C ALA A 37 -2.55 0.96 9.98
N THR A 38 -2.55 1.32 11.27
CA THR A 38 -3.41 2.38 11.81
C THR A 38 -3.06 3.74 11.21
N ASP A 39 -1.77 4.08 11.09
CA ASP A 39 -1.32 5.31 10.42
C ASP A 39 -1.72 5.34 8.94
N ALA A 40 -1.80 4.18 8.30
CA ALA A 40 -2.28 4.03 6.92
C ALA A 40 -3.82 3.98 6.81
N GLY A 41 -4.54 4.15 7.92
CA GLY A 41 -6.01 4.18 7.96
C GLY A 41 -6.69 2.81 7.85
N MET A 42 -6.03 1.73 8.24
CA MET A 42 -6.59 0.37 8.18
C MET A 42 -6.23 -0.50 9.38
N THR A 43 -6.84 -1.67 9.47
CA THR A 43 -6.52 -2.66 10.51
C THR A 43 -5.28 -3.47 10.13
N SER A 44 -4.55 -4.00 11.13
CA SER A 44 -3.44 -4.92 10.90
C SER A 44 -3.86 -6.18 10.12
N ALA A 45 -5.09 -6.66 10.33
CA ALA A 45 -5.63 -7.77 9.55
C ALA A 45 -5.76 -7.43 8.06
N ASN A 46 -6.23 -6.22 7.72
CA ASN A 46 -6.30 -5.76 6.33
C ASN A 46 -4.90 -5.59 5.73
N TRP A 47 -3.95 -5.09 6.52
CA TRP A 47 -2.55 -4.98 6.12
C TRP A 47 -1.97 -6.34 5.71
N TYR A 48 -2.11 -7.37 6.56
CA TYR A 48 -1.59 -8.70 6.24
C TYR A 48 -2.23 -9.30 4.98
N LYS A 49 -3.52 -9.06 4.74
CA LYS A 49 -4.20 -9.48 3.50
C LYS A 49 -3.67 -8.80 2.25
N ILE A 50 -3.16 -7.57 2.37
CA ILE A 50 -2.50 -6.86 1.26
C ILE A 50 -1.11 -7.44 1.04
N GLU A 51 -0.34 -7.68 2.11
CA GLU A 51 0.98 -8.30 2.02
C GLU A 51 0.95 -9.73 1.48
N SER A 52 -0.08 -10.51 1.82
CA SER A 52 -0.32 -11.88 1.32
C SER A 52 -0.97 -11.91 -0.06
N GLU A 53 -1.34 -10.74 -0.61
CA GLU A 53 -2.03 -10.60 -1.89
C GLU A 53 -3.39 -11.34 -1.93
N GLU A 54 -3.98 -11.65 -0.78
CA GLU A 54 -5.38 -12.08 -0.69
C GLU A 54 -6.32 -10.99 -1.18
N THR A 55 -5.92 -9.73 -0.98
CA THR A 55 -6.56 -8.56 -1.58
C THR A 55 -6.05 -8.38 -3.01
N LYS A 56 -6.86 -8.76 -3.99
CA LYS A 56 -6.50 -8.66 -5.42
C LYS A 56 -6.51 -7.23 -5.97
N VAL A 57 -7.29 -6.36 -5.32
CA VAL A 57 -7.51 -4.97 -5.72
C VAL A 57 -7.41 -4.03 -4.53
N LEU A 58 -6.72 -2.92 -4.71
CA LEU A 58 -6.39 -1.95 -3.68
C LEU A 58 -6.78 -0.59 -4.20
N PRO A 59 -7.59 0.17 -3.44
CA PRO A 59 -7.91 1.53 -3.80
C PRO A 59 -6.63 2.36 -3.88
N LEU A 60 -6.52 3.20 -4.90
CA LEU A 60 -5.37 4.10 -5.03
C LEU A 60 -5.16 4.96 -3.78
N GLU A 61 -6.23 5.47 -3.18
CA GLU A 61 -6.16 6.27 -1.96
C GLU A 61 -5.46 5.49 -0.84
N THR A 62 -5.78 4.21 -0.68
CA THR A 62 -5.14 3.31 0.27
C THR A 62 -3.68 3.10 -0.06
N LEU A 63 -3.35 2.83 -1.34
CA LEU A 63 -1.95 2.69 -1.77
C LEU A 63 -1.13 3.95 -1.46
N ARG A 64 -1.68 5.14 -1.73
CA ARG A 64 -1.02 6.43 -1.44
C ARG A 64 -0.82 6.65 0.06
N GLN A 65 -1.75 6.20 0.92
CA GLN A 65 -1.54 6.24 2.37
C GLN A 65 -0.41 5.29 2.80
N ILE A 66 -0.37 4.08 2.25
CA ILE A 66 0.71 3.12 2.51
C ILE A 66 2.06 3.72 2.10
N GLU A 67 2.17 4.29 0.89
CA GLU A 67 3.36 4.98 0.39
C GLU A 67 3.82 6.09 1.33
N LYS A 68 2.88 6.93 1.79
CA LYS A 68 3.16 8.03 2.72
C LYS A 68 3.69 7.54 4.06
N VAL A 69 3.07 6.50 4.64
CA VAL A 69 3.47 5.94 5.95
C VAL A 69 4.81 5.23 5.86
N LEU A 70 5.06 4.51 4.76
CA LEU A 70 6.30 3.77 4.54
C LEU A 70 7.43 4.64 3.99
N GLY A 71 7.16 5.90 3.62
CA GLY A 71 8.13 6.75 2.94
C GLY A 71 8.63 6.14 1.62
N ALA A 72 7.78 5.37 0.95
CA ALA A 72 8.14 4.61 -0.25
C ALA A 72 7.26 5.01 -1.44
N ASN A 73 7.74 4.76 -2.66
CA ASN A 73 6.97 4.92 -3.89
C ASN A 73 7.01 3.59 -4.66
N PHE A 74 5.85 3.00 -4.91
CA PHE A 74 5.72 1.71 -5.59
C PHE A 74 5.57 1.85 -7.11
N GLY A 75 5.60 3.07 -7.63
CA GLY A 75 5.59 3.37 -9.07
C GLY A 75 4.24 3.13 -9.74
N VAL A 76 3.16 2.99 -8.97
CA VAL A 76 1.83 2.80 -9.52
C VAL A 76 1.30 4.15 -9.99
N SER A 77 1.14 4.29 -11.30
CA SER A 77 0.48 5.42 -11.94
C SER A 77 -0.69 4.90 -12.75
N PHE A 78 -1.85 5.56 -12.65
CA PHE A 78 -2.89 5.35 -13.63
C PHE A 78 -2.50 6.14 -14.85
N GLU A 79 -2.07 5.44 -15.90
CA GLU A 79 -2.12 6.00 -17.24
C GLU A 79 -3.61 6.24 -17.51
N ASP A 80 -4.03 7.49 -17.40
CA ASP A 80 -5.31 7.92 -17.94
C ASP A 80 -5.20 7.61 -19.43
N SER A 81 -5.85 6.54 -19.89
CA SER A 81 -6.06 6.30 -21.32
C SER A 81 -7.11 7.29 -21.83
N GLY A 82 -6.86 8.58 -21.56
CA GLY A 82 -7.35 9.71 -22.32
C GLY A 82 -6.46 9.86 -23.55
N THR A 83 -6.54 8.91 -24.47
CA THR A 83 -6.20 9.21 -25.87
C THR A 83 -7.35 10.05 -26.41
N GLY A 84 -7.26 11.36 -26.20
CA GLY A 84 -7.93 12.33 -27.05
C GLY A 84 -7.20 12.43 -28.39
N GLY A 85 -7.97 12.73 -29.45
CA GLY A 85 -7.45 13.06 -30.78
C GLY A 85 -8.22 12.38 -31.89
#